data_AF-A0A7K1AWZ5-F1
#
_entry.id   AF-A0A7K1AWZ5-F1
#
_cell.length_a   1.000
_cell.length_b   1.000
_cell.length_c   1.000
_cell.angle_alpha   90.00
_cell.angle_beta   90.00
_cell.angle_gamma   90.00
#
_symmetry.space_group_name_H-M   'P 1'
#
loop_
_entity.id
_entity.type
_entity.pdbx_description
1 polymer ?
#
loop_
_entity_poly.entity_id
_entity_poly.type
_entity_poly.pdbx_seq_one_letter_code
_entity_poly.pdbx_strand_id
1 'polypeptide(L)'
;ATQEEIAALIARGDEQSLLAVLDIEPGNEIAIVALATILTARGEGEAALSLLARVPETENVRKASAAARLSLRPPDDYDTQLEKLLDSVKLDDDARQQFVDILEVMGLDDPRSAVWRKKLTARLY
;
A
#
# COMPACT_ATOMS: atom_id res chain seq x y z
N ALA A 1 29.10 10.71 -15.16
CA ALA A 1 28.94 9.35 -14.63
C ALA A 1 29.00 8.35 -15.78
N THR A 2 29.72 7.26 -15.58
CA THR A 2 29.75 6.14 -16.54
C THR A 2 28.51 5.26 -16.32
N GLN A 3 28.04 4.53 -17.34
CA GLN A 3 26.92 3.57 -17.20
C GLN A 3 27.09 2.59 -16.03
N GLU A 4 28.34 2.20 -15.70
CA GLU A 4 28.66 1.39 -14.52
C GLU A 4 28.32 2.06 -13.19
N GLU A 5 28.52 3.38 -13.09
CA GLU A 5 28.24 4.13 -11.86
C GLU A 5 26.74 4.21 -11.61
N ILE A 6 25.95 4.42 -12.66
CA ILE A 6 24.48 4.37 -12.60
C ILE A 6 24.00 2.97 -12.18
N ALA A 7 24.56 1.91 -12.77
CA ALA A 7 24.20 0.54 -12.41
C ALA A 7 24.52 0.22 -10.93
N ALA A 8 25.67 0.68 -10.43
CA ALA A 8 26.03 0.51 -9.02
C ALA A 8 25.10 1.27 -8.07
N LEU A 9 24.71 2.50 -8.43
CA LEU A 9 23.76 3.31 -7.65
C LEU A 9 22.36 2.68 -7.62
N ILE A 10 21.88 2.17 -8.76
CA ILE A 10 20.61 1.44 -8.82
C ILE A 10 20.68 0.15 -8.02
N ALA A 11 21.78 -0.60 -8.10
CA ALA A 11 21.96 -1.84 -7.34
C ALA A 11 21.96 -1.63 -5.83
N ARG A 12 22.41 -0.46 -5.35
CA ARG A 12 22.29 -0.07 -3.95
C ARG A 12 20.85 0.14 -3.51
N GLY A 13 20.00 0.69 -4.39
CA GLY A 13 18.58 0.91 -4.11
C GLY A 13 18.28 1.95 -3.03
N ASP A 14 19.28 2.69 -2.55
CA ASP A 14 19.12 3.77 -1.57
C ASP A 14 18.50 5.01 -2.24
N GLU A 15 17.64 5.73 -1.53
CA GLU A 15 17.02 6.98 -2.02
C GLU A 15 18.06 8.00 -2.54
N GLN A 16 19.15 8.20 -1.79
CA GLN A 16 20.25 9.09 -2.19
C GLN A 16 20.90 8.66 -3.51
N SER A 17 21.08 7.35 -3.70
CA SER A 17 21.68 6.78 -4.90
C SER A 17 20.74 6.93 -6.10
N LEU A 18 19.44 6.71 -5.90
CA LEU A 18 18.42 6.88 -6.93
C LEU A 18 18.28 8.35 -7.34
N LEU A 19 18.33 9.28 -6.40
CA LEU A 19 18.35 10.72 -6.70
C LEU A 19 19.59 11.13 -7.49
N ALA A 20 20.77 10.59 -7.16
CA ALA A 20 21.98 10.82 -7.95
C ALA A 20 21.85 10.29 -9.38
N VAL A 21 21.21 9.13 -9.57
CA VAL A 21 20.89 8.63 -10.91
C VAL A 21 19.95 9.56 -11.65
N LEU A 22 18.92 10.10 -10.99
CA LEU A 22 17.97 11.04 -11.61
C LEU A 22 18.56 12.42 -11.91
N ASP A 23 19.61 12.83 -11.20
CA ASP A 23 20.37 14.04 -11.52
C ASP A 23 21.12 13.90 -12.86
N ILE A 24 21.64 12.68 -13.11
CA ILE A 24 22.34 12.34 -14.36
C ILE A 24 21.35 12.03 -15.48
N GLU A 25 20.35 11.19 -15.21
CA GLU A 25 19.33 10.71 -16.13
C GLU A 25 17.92 10.87 -15.53
N PRO A 26 17.30 12.05 -15.66
CA PRO A 26 15.99 12.33 -15.06
C PRO A 26 14.83 11.51 -15.65
N GLY A 27 15.05 10.78 -16.74
CA GLY A 27 14.10 9.87 -17.37
C GLY A 27 14.38 8.38 -17.14
N ASN A 28 15.28 8.03 -16.22
CA ASN A 28 15.63 6.64 -15.97
C ASN A 28 14.48 5.90 -15.27
N GLU A 29 13.79 5.01 -16.01
CA GLU A 29 12.65 4.24 -15.50
C GLU A 29 12.99 3.51 -14.20
N ILE A 30 14.13 2.82 -14.16
CA ILE A 30 14.49 1.94 -13.04
C ILE A 30 14.67 2.77 -11.77
N ALA A 31 15.33 3.93 -11.88
CA ALA A 31 15.52 4.82 -10.75
C ALA A 31 14.19 5.43 -10.26
N ILE A 32 13.31 5.82 -11.19
CA ILE A 32 11.98 6.38 -10.88
C ILE A 32 11.09 5.34 -10.21
N VAL A 33 11.02 4.11 -10.73
CA VAL A 33 10.22 3.02 -10.17
C VAL A 33 10.71 2.64 -8.77
N ALA A 34 12.02 2.54 -8.57
CA ALA A 34 12.59 2.24 -7.27
C ALA A 34 12.31 3.35 -6.25
N LEU A 35 12.47 4.63 -6.64
CA LEU A 35 12.18 5.76 -5.76
C LEU A 35 10.68 5.85 -5.42
N ALA A 36 9.82 5.69 -6.42
CA ALA A 36 8.37 5.64 -6.22
C ALA A 36 7.94 4.51 -5.28
N THR A 37 8.63 3.36 -5.33
CA THR A 37 8.40 2.24 -4.40
C THR A 37 8.72 2.63 -2.96
N ILE A 38 9.83 3.32 -2.73
CA ILE A 38 10.22 3.82 -1.39
C ILE A 38 9.21 4.84 -0.86
N LEU A 39 8.81 5.80 -1.70
CA LEU A 39 7.81 6.82 -1.33
C LEU A 39 6.46 6.19 -0.99
N THR A 40 6.02 5.22 -1.80
CA THR A 40 4.81 4.44 -1.54
C THR A 40 4.88 3.73 -0.18
N ALA A 41 6.00 3.09 0.16
CA ALA A 41 6.17 2.42 1.45
C ALA A 41 6.12 3.38 2.65
N ARG A 42 6.44 4.67 2.45
CA ARG A 42 6.34 5.72 3.48
C ARG A 42 4.94 6.37 3.57
N GLY A 43 3.99 5.94 2.75
CA GLY A 43 2.67 6.56 2.66
C GLY A 43 2.61 7.76 1.72
N GLU A 44 3.71 8.11 1.04
CA GLU A 44 3.78 9.23 0.09
C GLU A 44 3.39 8.78 -1.34
N GLY A 45 2.25 8.12 -1.47
CA GLY A 45 1.79 7.60 -2.76
C GLY A 45 1.51 8.69 -3.81
N GLU A 46 1.20 9.92 -3.41
CA GLU A 46 0.97 11.05 -4.33
C GLU A 46 2.29 11.48 -4.99
N ALA A 47 3.35 11.60 -4.21
CA ALA A 47 4.70 11.90 -4.72
C ALA A 47 5.19 10.78 -5.64
N ALA A 48 4.96 9.51 -5.27
CA ALA A 48 5.27 8.36 -6.11
C ALA A 48 4.55 8.40 -7.46
N LEU A 49 3.25 8.69 -7.49
CA LEU A 49 2.48 8.82 -8.74
C LEU A 49 2.95 9.98 -9.61
N SER A 50 3.30 11.11 -9.01
CA SER A 50 3.83 12.27 -9.74
C SER A 50 5.13 11.94 -10.47
N LEU A 51 6.03 11.18 -9.84
CA LEU A 51 7.27 10.70 -10.47
C LEU A 51 6.99 9.70 -11.60
N LEU A 52 6.12 8.72 -11.34
CA LEU A 52 5.76 7.69 -12.32
C LEU A 52 5.07 8.26 -13.57
N ALA A 53 4.35 9.38 -13.45
CA ALA A 53 3.72 10.07 -14.58
C ALA A 53 4.72 10.74 -15.55
N ARG A 54 6.00 10.84 -15.18
CA ARG A 54 7.06 11.47 -16.01
C ARG A 54 7.72 10.49 -16.99
N VAL A 55 7.49 9.20 -16.82
CA VAL A 55 8.05 8.13 -17.66
C VAL A 55 6.96 7.43 -18.47
N PRO A 56 7.30 6.80 -19.60
CA PRO A 56 6.36 5.97 -20.33
C PRO A 56 5.74 4.89 -19.43
N GLU A 57 4.45 4.63 -19.59
CA GLU A 57 3.74 3.60 -18.83
C GLU A 57 4.15 2.19 -19.30
N THR A 58 5.22 1.67 -18.70
CA THR A 58 5.64 0.27 -18.84
C THR A 58 4.99 -0.61 -17.78
N GLU A 59 5.20 -1.93 -17.87
CA GLU A 59 4.63 -2.87 -16.90
C GLU A 59 5.10 -2.57 -15.46
N ASN A 60 6.37 -2.21 -15.28
CA ASN A 60 6.94 -1.83 -13.99
C ASN A 60 6.31 -0.55 -13.44
N VAL A 61 6.16 0.47 -14.28
CA VAL A 61 5.52 1.75 -13.93
C VAL A 61 4.05 1.53 -13.55
N ARG A 62 3.33 0.67 -14.27
CA ARG A 62 1.95 0.31 -13.96
C ARG A 62 1.82 -0.37 -12.60
N LYS A 63 2.69 -1.35 -12.31
CA LYS A 63 2.73 -2.05 -11.01
C LYS A 63 3.02 -1.09 -9.86
N ALA A 64 4.03 -0.24 -10.01
CA ALA A 64 4.37 0.77 -9.01
C ALA A 64 3.24 1.80 -8.82
N SER A 65 2.58 2.23 -9.89
CA SER A 65 1.44 3.16 -9.82
C SER A 65 0.25 2.53 -9.11
N ALA A 66 -0.01 1.24 -9.34
CA ALA A 66 -1.06 0.51 -8.63
C ALA A 66 -0.76 0.42 -7.13
N ALA A 67 0.48 0.12 -6.75
CA ALA A 67 0.90 0.10 -5.35
C ALA A 67 0.77 1.49 -4.70
N ALA A 68 1.19 2.55 -5.39
CA ALA A 68 1.05 3.93 -4.92
C ALA A 68 -0.42 4.33 -4.70
N ARG A 69 -1.31 3.99 -5.64
CA ARG A 69 -2.76 4.20 -5.49
C ARG A 69 -3.36 3.44 -4.31
N LEU A 70 -2.87 2.22 -4.05
CA LEU A 70 -3.30 1.44 -2.88
C LEU A 70 -2.86 2.11 -1.58
N SER A 71 -1.64 2.66 -1.54
CA SER A 71 -1.13 3.35 -0.35
C SER A 71 -1.81 4.69 -0.09
N LEU A 72 -2.43 5.31 -1.11
CA LEU A 72 -3.23 6.53 -0.97
C LEU A 72 -4.66 6.28 -0.53
N ARG A 73 -5.11 5.03 -0.53
CA ARG A 73 -6.39 4.75 0.11
C ARG A 73 -6.24 5.08 1.59
N PRO A 74 -7.18 5.84 2.17
CA PRO A 74 -7.16 6.06 3.60
C PRO A 74 -7.07 4.69 4.29
N PRO A 75 -6.28 4.58 5.38
CA PRO A 75 -6.32 3.39 6.19
C PRO A 75 -7.78 3.25 6.63
N ASP A 76 -8.46 2.26 6.08
CA ASP A 76 -9.84 2.08 6.44
C ASP A 76 -9.88 1.67 7.92
N ASP A 77 -10.55 2.48 8.75
CA ASP A 77 -10.63 2.30 10.19
C ASP A 77 -11.46 1.06 10.57
N TYR A 78 -11.96 0.29 9.61
CA TYR A 78 -12.67 -0.97 9.86
C TYR A 78 -11.91 -1.91 10.78
N ASP A 79 -10.59 -2.08 10.64
CA ASP A 79 -9.82 -2.93 11.56
C ASP A 79 -9.93 -2.45 13.02
N THR A 80 -9.78 -1.15 13.25
CA THR A 80 -9.91 -0.53 14.58
C THR A 80 -11.34 -0.63 15.12
N GLN A 81 -12.35 -0.45 14.26
CA GLN A 81 -13.76 -0.54 14.64
C GLN A 81 -14.15 -1.99 14.98
N LEU A 82 -13.75 -2.95 14.16
CA LEU A 82 -13.99 -4.37 14.38
C LEU A 82 -13.32 -4.86 15.66
N GLU A 83 -12.09 -4.40 15.96
CA GLU A 83 -11.40 -4.76 17.20
C GLU A 83 -12.18 -4.31 18.44
N LYS A 84 -12.69 -3.07 18.44
CA LYS A 84 -13.50 -2.53 19.53
C LYS A 84 -14.83 -3.28 19.67
N LEU A 85 -15.49 -3.57 18.55
CA LEU A 85 -16.77 -4.29 18.54
C LEU A 85 -16.61 -5.74 19.01
N LEU A 86 -15.48 -6.39 18.72
CA LEU A 86 -15.21 -7.79 19.06
C LEU A 86 -15.30 -8.08 20.56
N ASP A 87 -15.03 -7.10 21.43
CA ASP A 87 -15.21 -7.32 22.87
C ASP A 87 -16.69 -7.29 23.29
N SER A 88 -17.49 -6.48 22.60
CA SER A 88 -18.92 -6.28 22.88
C SER A 88 -19.84 -7.29 22.21
N VAL A 89 -19.49 -7.88 21.06
CA VAL A 89 -20.36 -8.77 20.25
C VAL A 89 -20.92 -10.01 20.99
N LYS A 90 -20.32 -10.37 22.13
CA LYS A 90 -20.78 -11.49 22.96
C LYS A 90 -21.99 -11.11 23.82
N LEU A 91 -22.05 -9.88 24.28
CA LEU A 91 -23.06 -9.37 25.21
C LEU A 91 -24.05 -8.41 24.53
N ASP A 92 -23.69 -7.90 23.36
CA ASP A 92 -24.41 -6.86 22.65
C ASP A 92 -24.68 -7.31 21.20
N ASP A 93 -25.96 -7.49 20.87
CA ASP A 93 -26.40 -7.95 19.56
C ASP A 93 -26.33 -6.83 18.51
N ASP A 94 -26.43 -5.57 18.93
CA ASP A 94 -26.26 -4.40 18.06
C ASP A 94 -24.79 -4.28 17.61
N ALA A 95 -23.85 -4.46 18.54
CA ALA A 95 -22.41 -4.53 18.22
C ALA A 95 -22.09 -5.70 17.27
N ARG A 96 -22.78 -6.83 17.41
CA ARG A 96 -22.65 -7.97 16.49
C ARG A 96 -23.17 -7.61 15.10
N GLN A 97 -24.33 -6.95 15.01
CA GLN A 97 -24.89 -6.51 13.75
C GLN A 97 -23.97 -5.50 13.05
N GLN A 98 -23.45 -4.53 13.79
CA GLN A 98 -22.48 -3.54 13.28
C GLN A 98 -21.17 -4.20 12.80
N PHE A 99 -20.69 -5.24 13.50
CA PHE A 99 -19.51 -6.00 13.08
C PHE A 99 -19.75 -6.71 11.74
N VAL A 100 -20.93 -7.30 11.55
CA VAL A 100 -21.31 -7.95 10.28
C VAL A 100 -21.48 -6.92 9.16
N ASP A 101 -22.09 -5.78 9.43
CA ASP A 101 -22.28 -4.69 8.46
C ASP A 101 -20.93 -4.20 7.90
N ILE A 102 -19.94 -3.98 8.78
CA ILE A 102 -18.58 -3.61 8.36
C ILE A 102 -17.94 -4.70 7.49
N LEU A 103 -18.16 -5.99 7.78
CA LEU A 103 -17.68 -7.10 6.94
C LEU A 103 -18.37 -7.18 5.57
N GLU A 104 -19.60 -6.70 5.45
CA GLU A 104 -20.31 -6.57 4.18
C GLU A 104 -19.77 -5.39 3.37
N VAL A 105 -19.50 -4.26 4.02
CA VAL A 105 -18.89 -3.07 3.40
C VAL A 105 -17.48 -3.36 2.86
N MET A 106 -16.65 -4.08 3.61
CA MET A 106 -15.33 -4.52 3.14
C MET A 106 -15.41 -5.49 1.95
N GLY A 107 -16.54 -6.18 1.80
CA GLY A 107 -16.74 -7.16 0.74
C GLY A 107 -16.04 -8.50 0.99
N LEU A 108 -16.42 -9.50 0.20
CA LEU A 108 -15.88 -10.86 0.27
C LEU A 108 -14.49 -11.01 -0.37
N ASP A 109 -14.10 -10.08 -1.24
CA ASP A 109 -12.80 -10.07 -1.92
C ASP A 109 -11.68 -9.52 -1.01
N ASP A 110 -12.05 -8.85 0.09
CA ASP A 110 -11.06 -8.34 1.04
C ASP A 110 -10.50 -9.49 1.92
N PRO A 111 -9.16 -9.71 1.89
CA PRO A 111 -8.53 -10.79 2.64
C PRO A 111 -8.67 -10.62 4.17
N ARG A 112 -8.87 -9.39 4.68
CA ARG A 112 -9.04 -9.10 6.11
C ARG A 112 -10.42 -9.54 6.59
N SER A 113 -11.46 -9.44 5.75
CA SER A 113 -12.82 -9.90 6.07
C SER A 113 -12.85 -11.38 6.49
N ALA A 114 -12.04 -12.23 5.86
CA ALA A 114 -11.96 -13.65 6.21
C ALA A 114 -11.36 -13.87 7.61
N VAL A 115 -10.34 -13.08 7.98
CA VAL A 115 -9.71 -13.13 9.30
C VAL A 115 -10.68 -12.68 10.39
N TRP A 116 -11.41 -11.58 10.16
CA TRP A 116 -12.37 -11.03 11.11
C TRP A 116 -13.60 -11.93 11.32
N ARG A 117 -14.13 -12.56 10.26
CA ARG A 117 -15.19 -13.58 10.38
C ARG A 117 -14.77 -14.74 11.28
N LYS A 118 -13.53 -15.21 11.16
CA LYS A 118 -13.00 -16.28 12.01
C LYS A 118 -12.90 -15.85 13.47
N LYS A 119 -12.43 -14.62 13.74
CA LYS A 119 -12.36 -14.04 15.09
C LYS A 119 -13.75 -13.92 15.73
N LEU A 120 -14.76 -13.48 14.97
CA LEU A 120 -16.14 -13.39 15.45
C LEU A 120 -16.66 -14.75 15.93
N THR A 121 -16.54 -15.79 15.11
CA THR A 121 -16.98 -17.15 15.48
C THR A 121 -16.23 -17.66 16.71
N ALA A 122 -14.92 -17.44 16.80
CA ALA A 122 -14.11 -17.84 17.95
C ALA A 122 -14.45 -17.09 19.26
N ARG A 123 -15.10 -15.93 19.18
CA ARG A 123 -15.54 -15.15 20.34
C ARG A 123 -16.93 -15.59 20.82
N LEU A 124 -17.76 -16.09 19.90
CA LEU A 124 -19.14 -16.52 20.14
C LEU A 124 -19.26 -17.94 20.69
N TYR A 125 -18.32 -18.83 20.33
CA TYR A 125 -18.24 -20.22 20.78
C TYR A 125 -17.08 -20.43 21.75
#